data_AF-A0A812T022-F1
#
_entry.id   AF-A0A812T022-F1
#
_cell.length_a   1.000
_cell.length_b   1.000
_cell.length_c   1.000
_cell.angle_alpha   90.00
_cell.angle_beta   90.00
_cell.angle_gamma   90.00
#
_symmetry.space_group_name_H-M   'P 1'
#
loop_
_entity.id
_entity.type
_entity.pdbx_description
1 polymer ?
#
loop_
_entity_poly.entity_id
_entity_poly.type
_entity_poly.pdbx_seq_one_letter_code
_entity_poly.pdbx_strand_id
1 'polypeptide(L)'
;VCQASGFFSGTIPAVVPAVCPDPSFGDGVGSTCSNRSVGAECWAYCLKDYVGVARRYECHFNATVSAVEIQHTGEAIACEPNATTGRRLAATSACSPQSAEAAGLAQLQFTHSCASQQHDEVCLAHCSLGFTMTEETPAILVCDNGAFVGAALPTCHLGSLRLF
;
A
#
# COMPACT_ATOMS: atom_id res chain seq x y z
N VAL A 1 15.54 -5.50 37.57
CA VAL A 1 16.67 -6.15 38.26
C VAL A 1 16.27 -7.59 38.54
N CYS A 2 17.12 -8.58 38.21
CA CYS A 2 16.85 -9.96 38.60
C CYS A 2 17.12 -10.09 40.10
N GLN A 3 16.10 -10.40 40.88
CA GLN A 3 16.25 -10.64 42.32
C GLN A 3 16.77 -12.07 42.55
N ALA A 4 17.45 -12.30 43.68
CA ALA A 4 17.92 -13.63 44.07
C ALA A 4 16.80 -14.68 44.20
N SER A 5 15.54 -14.24 44.28
CA SER A 5 14.33 -15.06 44.27
C SER A 5 13.92 -15.55 42.86
N GLY A 6 14.62 -15.13 41.80
CA GLY A 6 14.26 -15.41 40.42
C GLY A 6 13.17 -14.50 39.84
N PHE A 7 12.67 -13.53 40.63
CA PHE A 7 11.69 -12.56 40.15
C PHE A 7 12.36 -11.34 39.52
N PHE A 8 11.78 -10.86 38.41
CA PHE A 8 12.17 -9.59 37.81
C PHE A 8 11.43 -8.46 38.52
N SER A 9 12.17 -7.54 39.14
CA SER A 9 11.62 -6.27 39.64
C SER A 9 11.82 -5.16 38.59
N GLY A 10 10.77 -4.39 38.33
CA GLY A 10 10.75 -3.29 37.36
C GLY A 10 9.46 -3.27 36.55
N THR A 11 9.17 -2.15 35.89
CA THR A 11 8.09 -2.09 34.90
C THR A 11 8.53 -2.79 33.63
N ILE A 12 7.65 -3.61 33.04
CA ILE A 12 7.86 -4.13 31.69
C ILE A 12 7.96 -2.92 30.75
N PRO A 13 9.06 -2.74 30.01
CA PRO A 13 9.17 -1.63 29.07
C PRO A 13 8.06 -1.75 28.03
N ALA A 14 7.46 -0.62 27.66
CA ALA A 14 6.49 -0.58 26.58
C ALA A 14 7.17 -1.00 25.28
N VAL A 15 6.66 -2.07 24.65
CA VAL A 15 7.12 -2.51 23.34
C VAL A 15 6.34 -1.72 22.30
N VAL A 16 7.01 -0.83 21.57
CA VAL A 16 6.43 -0.13 20.42
C VAL A 16 6.89 -0.86 19.15
N PRO A 17 5.96 -1.29 18.27
CA PRO A 17 6.32 -1.89 17.00
C PRO A 17 7.24 -0.97 16.20
N ALA A 18 8.31 -1.52 15.65
CA ALA A 18 9.20 -0.78 14.77
C ALA A 18 8.47 -0.47 13.46
N VAL A 19 8.67 0.76 12.95
CA VAL A 19 8.00 1.27 11.74
C VAL A 19 9.07 1.67 10.73
N CYS A 20 8.86 1.32 9.47
CA CYS A 20 9.70 1.75 8.37
C CYS A 20 9.58 3.26 8.13
N PRO A 21 10.70 3.94 7.82
CA PRO A 21 10.65 5.31 7.33
C PRO A 21 9.96 5.34 5.96
N ASP A 22 9.35 6.49 5.65
CA ASP A 22 8.68 6.69 4.36
C ASP A 22 9.71 6.64 3.22
N PRO A 23 9.58 5.70 2.27
CA PRO A 23 10.52 5.58 1.17
C PRO A 23 10.30 6.68 0.11
N SER A 24 11.37 7.09 -0.55
CA SER A 24 11.31 7.92 -1.76
C SER A 24 11.55 7.04 -2.99
N PHE A 25 10.57 7.00 -3.90
CA PHE A 25 10.62 6.18 -5.11
C PHE A 25 11.00 6.94 -6.39
N GLY A 26 11.17 8.26 -6.31
CA GLY A 26 11.41 9.14 -7.45
C GLY A 26 10.13 9.69 -8.09
N ASP A 27 10.29 10.38 -9.21
CA ASP A 27 9.22 11.08 -9.90
C ASP A 27 8.20 10.10 -10.52
N GLY A 28 6.92 10.48 -10.49
CA GLY A 28 5.86 9.69 -11.11
C GLY A 28 5.47 8.42 -10.36
N VAL A 29 5.98 8.22 -9.14
CA VAL A 29 5.64 7.05 -8.31
C VAL A 29 4.80 7.45 -7.11
N GLY A 30 3.61 6.84 -6.99
CA GLY A 30 2.78 6.86 -5.79
C GLY A 30 3.08 5.63 -4.94
N SER A 31 2.81 5.72 -3.63
CA SER A 31 2.97 4.56 -2.76
C SER A 31 1.97 4.52 -1.62
N THR A 32 1.81 3.31 -1.08
CA THR A 32 1.11 3.04 0.18
C THR A 32 2.09 2.71 1.30
N CYS A 33 3.40 2.94 1.11
CA CYS A 33 4.46 2.44 1.99
C CYS A 33 4.73 3.32 3.22
N SER A 34 3.90 4.32 3.47
CA SER A 34 4.05 5.21 4.61
C SER A 34 3.70 4.55 5.95
N ASN A 35 4.51 4.78 6.97
CA ASN A 35 4.30 4.31 8.36
C ASN A 35 3.97 2.80 8.48
N ARG A 36 4.67 1.94 7.75
CA ARG A 36 4.45 0.48 7.80
C ARG A 36 5.23 -0.19 8.93
N SER A 37 4.56 -1.02 9.73
CA SER A 37 5.22 -1.83 10.76
C SER A 37 6.07 -2.94 10.13
N VAL A 38 7.11 -3.40 10.83
CA VAL A 38 7.90 -4.57 10.38
C VAL A 38 6.99 -5.77 10.06
N GLY A 39 7.23 -6.42 8.92
CA GLY A 39 6.43 -7.51 8.36
C GLY A 39 5.18 -7.06 7.59
N ALA A 40 4.86 -5.76 7.59
CA ALA A 40 3.75 -5.25 6.77
C ALA A 40 4.17 -5.08 5.32
N GLU A 41 3.29 -5.48 4.42
CA GLU A 41 3.42 -5.26 2.99
C GLU A 41 2.88 -3.88 2.59
N CYS A 42 3.41 -3.35 1.49
CA CYS A 42 2.89 -2.17 0.83
C CYS A 42 3.18 -2.22 -0.68
N TRP A 43 2.62 -1.26 -1.40
CA TRP A 43 2.72 -1.18 -2.85
C TRP A 43 3.19 0.19 -3.30
N ALA A 44 4.05 0.19 -4.32
CA ALA A 44 4.34 1.36 -5.14
C ALA A 44 3.69 1.18 -6.52
N TYR A 45 3.22 2.28 -7.12
CA TYR A 45 2.52 2.30 -8.40
C TYR A 45 2.82 3.59 -9.17
N CYS A 46 2.65 3.56 -10.49
CA CYS A 46 2.86 4.76 -11.31
C CYS A 46 1.67 5.71 -11.20
N LEU A 47 1.96 7.00 -11.04
CA LEU A 47 1.00 8.08 -10.99
C LEU A 47 0.44 8.38 -12.39
N LYS A 48 -0.48 9.35 -12.43
CA LYS A 48 -0.99 9.93 -13.68
C LYS A 48 0.17 10.33 -14.59
N ASP A 49 -0.01 10.06 -15.88
CA ASP A 49 0.96 10.35 -16.94
C ASP A 49 2.25 9.51 -16.87
N TYR A 50 2.30 8.47 -16.05
CA TYR A 50 3.39 7.48 -16.04
C TYR A 50 2.86 6.07 -16.31
N VAL A 51 3.71 5.23 -16.90
CA VAL A 51 3.42 3.81 -17.17
C VAL A 51 4.47 2.92 -16.51
N GLY A 52 4.03 1.80 -15.99
CA GLY A 52 4.87 0.81 -15.32
C GLY A 52 4.02 -0.21 -14.56
N VAL A 53 4.68 -1.22 -14.00
CA VAL A 53 4.02 -2.29 -13.24
C VAL A 53 4.12 -1.96 -11.75
N ALA A 54 2.98 -2.02 -11.04
CA ALA A 54 2.96 -1.86 -9.59
C ALA A 54 3.80 -2.96 -8.92
N ARG A 55 4.60 -2.60 -7.92
CA ARG A 55 5.52 -3.52 -7.24
C ARG A 55 5.21 -3.58 -5.75
N ARG A 56 5.32 -4.80 -5.21
CA ARG A 56 5.17 -5.08 -3.78
C ARG A 56 6.48 -4.83 -3.05
N TYR A 57 6.35 -4.26 -1.87
CA TYR A 57 7.42 -4.00 -0.93
C TYR A 57 7.01 -4.52 0.45
N GLU A 58 8.00 -4.80 1.27
CA GLU A 58 7.83 -5.27 2.63
C GLU A 58 8.71 -4.45 3.57
N CYS A 59 8.18 -4.11 4.73
CA CYS A 59 8.95 -3.49 5.78
C CYS A 59 9.76 -4.55 6.54
N HIS A 60 11.09 -4.53 6.42
CA HIS A 60 11.96 -5.55 7.00
C HIS A 60 12.97 -4.96 7.98
N PHE A 61 13.42 -5.75 8.96
CA PHE A 61 14.52 -5.37 9.84
C PHE A 61 15.86 -5.83 9.26
N ASN A 62 16.67 -4.90 8.79
CA ASN A 62 18.01 -5.18 8.30
C ASN A 62 19.00 -5.28 9.47
N ALA A 63 19.36 -6.51 9.83
CA ALA A 63 20.29 -6.80 10.92
C ALA A 63 21.72 -6.25 10.67
N THR A 64 22.13 -6.10 9.41
CA THR A 64 23.47 -5.61 9.05
C THR A 64 23.66 -4.16 9.46
N VAL A 65 22.64 -3.32 9.23
CA VAL A 65 22.65 -1.90 9.61
C VAL A 65 21.86 -1.63 10.90
N SER A 66 21.29 -2.67 11.51
CA SER A 66 20.43 -2.58 12.69
C SER A 66 19.32 -1.53 12.53
N ALA A 67 18.72 -1.49 11.34
CA ALA A 67 17.69 -0.51 10.98
C ALA A 67 16.51 -1.18 10.27
N VAL A 68 15.36 -0.51 10.31
CA VAL A 68 14.14 -0.96 9.65
C VAL A 68 14.04 -0.25 8.31
N GLU A 69 13.85 -1.00 7.23
CA GLU A 69 13.83 -0.47 5.86
C GLU A 69 12.75 -1.11 4.99
N ILE A 70 12.31 -0.36 3.98
CA ILE A 70 11.39 -0.87 2.96
C ILE A 70 12.22 -1.59 1.90
N GLN A 71 11.99 -2.89 1.74
CA GLN A 71 12.66 -3.72 0.74
C GLN A 71 11.65 -4.18 -0.32
N HIS A 72 12.07 -4.21 -1.58
CA HIS A 72 11.26 -4.74 -2.68
C HIS A 72 11.33 -6.27 -2.68
N THR A 73 10.20 -6.94 -2.93
CA THR A 73 10.14 -8.42 -2.97
C THR A 73 10.52 -9.01 -4.34
N GLY A 74 10.97 -8.18 -5.29
CA GLY A 74 11.24 -8.57 -6.67
C GLY A 74 12.09 -7.55 -7.41
N GLU A 75 11.57 -6.99 -8.51
CA GLU A 75 12.17 -5.83 -9.18
C GLU A 75 11.66 -4.54 -8.55
N ALA A 76 12.52 -3.52 -8.47
CA ALA A 76 12.12 -2.18 -8.05
C ALA A 76 11.12 -1.58 -9.06
N ILE A 77 10.23 -0.70 -8.57
CA ILE A 77 9.32 0.02 -9.45
C ILE A 77 10.08 0.91 -10.43
N ALA A 78 9.65 0.86 -11.69
CA ALA A 78 10.11 1.75 -12.75
C ALA A 78 8.88 2.35 -13.43
N CYS A 79 8.80 3.67 -13.40
CA CYS A 79 7.72 4.45 -14.01
C CYS A 79 8.31 5.34 -15.09
N GLU A 80 7.81 5.22 -16.31
CA GLU A 80 8.25 6.01 -17.45
C GLU A 80 7.16 7.01 -17.85
N PRO A 81 7.51 8.26 -18.23
CA PRO A 81 6.54 9.22 -18.73
C PRO A 81 5.76 8.66 -19.91
N ASN A 82 4.43 8.67 -19.80
CA ASN A 82 3.55 8.24 -20.86
C ASN A 82 3.39 9.34 -21.90
N ALA A 83 4.10 9.22 -23.02
CA ALA A 83 4.06 10.19 -24.12
C ALA A 83 2.69 10.32 -24.82
N THR A 84 1.69 9.47 -24.49
CA THR A 84 0.37 9.47 -25.14
C THR A 84 -0.66 10.38 -24.49
N THR A 85 -0.29 11.17 -23.48
CA THR A 85 -1.21 12.04 -22.75
C THR A 85 -1.54 13.30 -23.56
N GLY A 86 -2.47 13.14 -24.49
CA GLY A 86 -3.14 14.26 -25.15
C GLY A 86 -3.86 15.14 -24.13
N ARG A 87 -3.93 16.44 -24.42
CA ARG A 87 -4.60 17.46 -23.60
C ARG A 87 -6.09 17.11 -23.43
N ARG A 88 -6.45 16.40 -22.35
CA ARG A 88 -7.84 16.12 -22.00
C ARG A 88 -8.47 17.37 -21.39
N LEU A 89 -9.74 17.59 -21.72
CA LEU A 89 -10.54 18.63 -21.09
C LEU A 89 -10.64 18.30 -19.59
N ALA A 90 -10.37 19.29 -18.74
CA ALA A 90 -10.44 19.13 -17.30
C ALA A 90 -11.84 18.68 -16.89
N ALA A 91 -12.00 17.41 -16.57
CA ALA A 91 -13.20 16.95 -15.91
C ALA A 91 -13.13 17.33 -14.41
N THR A 92 -14.27 17.70 -13.86
CA THR A 92 -14.36 18.50 -12.63
C THR A 92 -14.79 17.70 -11.40
N SER A 93 -15.20 16.45 -11.58
CA SER A 93 -15.72 15.62 -10.50
C SER A 93 -14.62 14.77 -9.87
N ALA A 94 -14.22 15.13 -8.65
CA ALA A 94 -13.40 14.29 -7.79
C ALA A 94 -14.17 13.04 -7.34
N CYS A 95 -13.45 11.95 -7.11
CA CYS A 95 -14.00 10.75 -6.52
C CYS A 95 -14.10 10.90 -5.01
N SER A 96 -15.29 10.61 -4.49
CA SER A 96 -15.59 10.70 -3.07
C SER A 96 -15.54 9.31 -2.42
N PRO A 97 -15.63 9.22 -1.07
CA PRO A 97 -15.79 7.93 -0.39
C PRO A 97 -16.99 7.11 -0.90
N GLN A 98 -18.08 7.77 -1.34
CA GLN A 98 -19.24 7.10 -1.94
C GLN A 98 -18.89 6.44 -3.29
N SER A 99 -18.02 7.06 -4.09
CA SER A 99 -17.52 6.46 -5.32
C SER A 99 -16.69 5.20 -5.05
N ALA A 100 -15.90 5.21 -3.97
CA ALA A 100 -15.15 4.02 -3.53
C ALA A 100 -16.07 2.90 -3.05
N GLU A 101 -17.13 3.23 -2.30
CA GLU A 101 -18.16 2.28 -1.89
C GLU A 101 -18.90 1.67 -3.08
N ALA A 102 -19.29 2.50 -4.05
CA ALA A 102 -19.92 2.05 -5.30
C ALA A 102 -19.00 1.13 -6.12
N ALA A 103 -17.68 1.32 -6.03
CA ALA A 103 -16.68 0.44 -6.62
C ALA A 103 -16.44 -0.86 -5.82
N GLY A 104 -17.09 -1.05 -4.67
CA GLY A 104 -16.93 -2.22 -3.79
C GLY A 104 -15.74 -2.15 -2.85
N LEU A 105 -15.06 -1.00 -2.75
CA LEU A 105 -13.86 -0.82 -1.92
C LEU A 105 -14.16 -0.68 -0.42
N ALA A 106 -15.43 -0.48 -0.04
CA ALA A 106 -15.85 -0.39 1.36
C ALA A 106 -15.83 -1.74 2.12
N GLN A 107 -15.49 -2.84 1.44
CA GLN A 107 -15.39 -4.15 2.09
C GLN A 107 -14.12 -4.26 2.92
N LEU A 108 -14.23 -4.87 4.11
CA LEU A 108 -13.11 -5.02 5.07
C LEU A 108 -11.89 -5.77 4.49
N GLN A 109 -12.12 -6.62 3.49
CA GLN A 109 -11.08 -7.37 2.80
C GLN A 109 -10.18 -6.50 1.91
N PHE A 110 -10.53 -5.23 1.67
CA PHE A 110 -9.77 -4.31 0.84
C PHE A 110 -9.16 -3.17 1.64
N THR A 111 -7.91 -2.85 1.32
CA THR A 111 -7.22 -1.63 1.71
C THR A 111 -6.91 -0.85 0.45
N HIS A 112 -7.18 0.47 0.45
CA HIS A 112 -7.04 1.28 -0.74
C HIS A 112 -6.55 2.72 -0.45
N SER A 113 -5.96 3.37 -1.46
CA SER A 113 -5.62 4.80 -1.43
C SER A 113 -6.70 5.71 -2.04
N CYS A 114 -7.83 5.14 -2.46
CA CYS A 114 -8.87 5.82 -3.26
C CYS A 114 -9.72 6.89 -2.53
N ALA A 115 -9.33 7.34 -1.34
CA ALA A 115 -10.06 8.40 -0.66
C ALA A 115 -9.73 9.77 -1.28
N SER A 116 -10.76 10.53 -1.67
CA SER A 116 -10.65 11.93 -2.10
C SER A 116 -9.74 12.18 -3.31
N GLN A 117 -9.74 11.26 -4.26
CA GLN A 117 -8.93 11.35 -5.48
C GLN A 117 -9.54 12.37 -6.46
N GLN A 118 -8.72 13.25 -7.02
CA GLN A 118 -9.12 14.15 -8.10
C GLN A 118 -9.31 13.37 -9.41
N HIS A 119 -9.98 13.99 -10.37
CA HIS A 119 -10.09 13.42 -11.71
C HIS A 119 -8.70 13.12 -12.30
N ASP A 120 -8.59 11.96 -12.96
CA ASP A 120 -7.39 11.32 -13.50
C ASP A 120 -6.36 10.89 -12.45
N GLU A 121 -6.61 11.06 -11.15
CA GLU A 121 -5.70 10.51 -10.14
C GLU A 121 -5.83 9.00 -10.06
N VAL A 122 -4.67 8.37 -9.84
CA VAL A 122 -4.54 6.93 -9.75
C VAL A 122 -4.61 6.54 -8.28
N CYS A 123 -5.42 5.54 -7.98
CA CYS A 123 -5.43 4.89 -6.69
C CYS A 123 -5.25 3.39 -6.81
N LEU A 124 -4.82 2.79 -5.71
CA LEU A 124 -4.53 1.37 -5.62
C LEU A 124 -5.49 0.73 -4.62
N ALA A 125 -5.98 -0.46 -4.96
CA ALA A 125 -6.73 -1.32 -4.07
C ALA A 125 -6.09 -2.72 -4.02
N HIS A 126 -5.89 -3.23 -2.82
CA HIS A 126 -5.29 -4.54 -2.55
C HIS A 126 -5.96 -5.19 -1.34
N CYS A 127 -5.66 -6.45 -1.08
CA CYS A 127 -6.20 -7.15 0.07
C CYS A 127 -5.67 -6.57 1.39
N SER A 128 -6.54 -6.41 2.37
CA SER A 128 -6.21 -5.99 3.73
C SER A 128 -5.35 -7.03 4.46
N LEU A 129 -4.70 -6.60 5.54
CA LEU A 129 -3.96 -7.52 6.42
C LEU A 129 -4.86 -8.67 6.88
N GLY A 130 -4.33 -9.90 6.81
CA GLY A 130 -5.08 -11.12 7.14
C GLY A 130 -5.85 -11.72 5.97
N PHE A 131 -5.86 -11.04 4.81
CA PHE A 131 -6.34 -11.61 3.55
C PHE A 131 -5.18 -11.91 2.62
N THR A 132 -5.31 -12.98 1.85
CA THR A 132 -4.37 -13.37 0.80
C THR A 132 -4.99 -13.07 -0.56
N MET A 133 -4.23 -12.34 -1.38
CA MET A 133 -4.57 -12.05 -2.77
C MET A 133 -4.23 -13.25 -3.65
N THR A 134 -5.13 -13.63 -4.54
CA THR A 134 -4.88 -14.73 -5.50
C THR A 134 -4.08 -14.25 -6.70
N GLU A 135 -4.29 -12.99 -7.08
CA GLU A 135 -3.61 -12.32 -8.17
C GLU A 135 -2.21 -11.85 -7.77
N GLU A 136 -1.30 -11.66 -8.75
CA GLU A 136 0.05 -11.18 -8.49
C GLU A 136 0.13 -9.65 -8.36
N THR A 137 -0.86 -8.93 -8.89
CA THR A 137 -0.88 -7.46 -8.95
C THR A 137 -2.16 -6.91 -8.34
N PRO A 138 -2.09 -5.73 -7.69
CA PRO A 138 -3.24 -5.08 -7.09
C PRO A 138 -4.10 -4.43 -8.17
N ALA A 139 -5.33 -4.07 -7.83
CA ALA A 139 -6.16 -3.28 -8.72
C ALA A 139 -5.66 -1.84 -8.75
N ILE A 140 -5.32 -1.36 -9.95
CA ILE A 140 -5.04 0.04 -10.23
C ILE A 140 -6.30 0.66 -10.84
N LEU A 141 -6.80 1.69 -10.17
CA LEU A 141 -8.02 2.40 -10.52
C LEU A 141 -7.66 3.86 -10.80
N VAL A 142 -8.39 4.48 -11.71
CA VAL A 142 -8.30 5.89 -12.07
C VAL A 142 -9.63 6.53 -11.75
N CYS A 143 -9.60 7.70 -11.12
CA CYS A 143 -10.81 8.47 -10.91
C CYS A 143 -11.25 9.15 -12.23
N ASP A 144 -12.31 8.67 -12.85
CA ASP A 144 -12.89 9.23 -14.06
C ASP A 144 -14.28 9.81 -13.76
N ASN A 145 -14.40 11.14 -13.80
CA ASN A 145 -15.67 11.84 -13.62
C ASN A 145 -16.45 11.45 -12.34
N GLY A 146 -15.76 11.27 -11.22
CA GLY A 146 -16.37 10.89 -9.95
C GLY A 146 -16.69 9.40 -9.81
N ALA A 147 -16.25 8.55 -10.74
CA ALA A 147 -16.32 7.10 -10.64
C ALA A 147 -14.91 6.49 -10.78
N PHE A 148 -14.67 5.34 -10.14
CA PHE A 148 -13.41 4.61 -10.35
C PHE A 148 -13.54 3.67 -11.54
N VAL A 149 -12.61 3.81 -12.49
CA VAL A 149 -12.46 2.92 -13.66
C VAL A 149 -11.08 2.27 -13.62
N GLY A 150 -10.92 1.06 -14.15
CA GLY A 150 -9.61 0.39 -14.18
C GLY A 150 -9.70 -1.13 -14.13
N ALA A 151 -8.71 -1.74 -13.49
CA ALA A 151 -8.66 -3.18 -13.30
C ALA A 151 -9.79 -3.70 -12.38
N ALA A 152 -10.17 -4.97 -12.55
CA ALA A 152 -11.07 -5.63 -11.61
C ALA A 152 -10.43 -5.72 -10.21
N LEU A 153 -11.24 -5.63 -9.17
CA LEU A 153 -10.76 -5.82 -7.80
C LEU A 153 -10.20 -7.24 -7.61
N PRO A 154 -9.10 -7.39 -6.86
CA PRO A 154 -8.52 -8.70 -6.62
C PRO A 154 -9.43 -9.58 -5.78
N THR A 155 -9.26 -10.89 -5.91
CA THR A 155 -9.94 -11.87 -5.07
C THR A 155 -9.18 -12.02 -3.76
N CYS A 156 -9.82 -11.62 -2.67
CA CYS A 156 -9.23 -11.72 -1.33
C CYS A 156 -9.83 -12.90 -0.57
N HIS A 157 -8.98 -13.84 -0.16
CA HIS A 157 -9.37 -14.95 0.72
C HIS A 157 -8.85 -14.70 2.12
N LEU A 158 -9.57 -15.14 3.15
CA LEU A 158 -9.03 -15.17 4.52
C LEU A 158 -7.75 -16.00 4.52
N GLY A 159 -6.63 -15.35 4.85
CA GLY A 159 -5.36 -16.03 4.99
C GLY A 159 -5.49 -17.05 6.12
N SER A 160 -4.99 -18.27 5.89
CA SER A 160 -4.83 -19.23 6.98
C SER A 160 -3.93 -18.61 8.04
N LEU A 161 -4.53 -18.11 9.12
CA LEU A 161 -3.82 -17.58 10.28
C LEU A 161 -2.88 -18.69 10.76
N ARG A 162 -1.60 -18.59 10.41
CA ARG A 162 -0.57 -19.42 11.04
C ARG A 162 -0.38 -18.86 12.44
N LEU A 163 -1.18 -19.38 13.37
CA LEU A 163 -0.94 -19.23 14.79
C LEU A 163 0.42 -19.89 15.06
N PHE A 164 1.44 -19.04 15.25
CA PHE A 164 2.76 -19.47 15.74
C PHE A 164 2.70 -19.72 17.24
#